data_AF-I3DIR2-F1
#
_entry.id   AF-I3DIR2-F1
#
_cell.length_a   1.000
_cell.length_b   1.000
_cell.length_c   1.000
_cell.angle_alpha   90.00
_cell.angle_beta   90.00
_cell.angle_gamma   90.00
#
_symmetry.space_group_name_H-M   'P 1'
#
loop_
_entity.id
_entity.type
_entity.pdbx_description
1 polymer ?
#
loop_
_entity_poly.entity_id
_entity_poly.type
_entity_poly.pdbx_seq_one_letter_code
_entity_poly.pdbx_strand_id
1 'polypeptide(L)'
;MYPRLYIARELLRDDGVIFISIDDNEQAQLKILCDEVFGEENFVGSFIWNNKYTVSNDTDISYQHEHILCYSKSRTIFSLNLLERTEK
;
A
#
# COMPACT_ATOMS: atom_id res chain seq x y z
N MET A 1 -11.04 3.74 10.91
CA MET A 1 -10.84 3.14 9.57
C MET A 1 -11.33 1.71 9.46
N TYR A 2 -11.17 0.89 10.49
CA TYR A 2 -11.54 -0.52 10.53
C TYR A 2 -12.85 -0.94 9.83
N PRO A 3 -14.04 -0.37 10.15
CA PRO A 3 -15.30 -0.84 9.54
C PRO A 3 -15.33 -0.65 8.02
N ARG A 4 -14.64 0.36 7.49
CA ARG A 4 -14.56 0.60 6.04
C ARG A 4 -13.66 -0.43 5.35
N LEU A 5 -12.51 -0.75 5.96
CA LEU A 5 -11.59 -1.75 5.42
C LEU A 5 -12.21 -3.16 5.45
N TYR A 6 -12.95 -3.48 6.51
CA TYR A 6 -13.66 -4.75 6.61
C TYR A 6 -14.67 -4.91 5.47
N ILE A 7 -15.53 -3.91 5.25
CA ILE A 7 -16.49 -3.93 4.12
C ILE A 7 -15.76 -3.95 2.77
N ALA A 8 -14.68 -3.18 2.62
CA ALA A 8 -13.90 -3.17 1.38
C ALA A 8 -13.31 -4.56 1.04
N ARG A 9 -12.85 -5.31 2.05
CA ARG A 9 -12.40 -6.70 1.88
C ARG A 9 -13.54 -7.61 1.40
N GLU A 10 -14.73 -7.48 1.97
CA GLU A 10 -15.90 -8.29 1.58
C GLU A 10 -16.33 -8.03 0.14
N LEU A 11 -16.20 -6.78 -0.33
CA LEU A 11 -16.55 -6.39 -1.70
C LEU A 11 -15.47 -6.75 -2.74
N LEU A 12 -14.24 -7.02 -2.30
CA LEU A 12 -13.15 -7.37 -3.20
C LEU A 12 -13.37 -8.78 -3.80
N ARG A 13 -13.06 -8.94 -5.09
CA ARG A 13 -12.94 -10.27 -5.71
C ARG A 13 -11.79 -11.05 -5.06
N ASP A 14 -11.83 -12.37 -5.10
CA ASP A 14 -10.85 -13.22 -4.39
C ASP A 14 -9.40 -13.04 -4.86
N ASP A 15 -9.20 -12.68 -6.14
CA ASP A 15 -7.92 -12.27 -6.74
C ASP A 15 -7.72 -10.75 -6.76
N GLY A 16 -8.64 -9.99 -6.17
CA GLY A 16 -8.62 -8.55 -6.15
C GLY A 16 -7.51 -7.99 -5.26
N VAL A 17 -7.17 -6.73 -5.50
CA VAL A 17 -6.23 -5.96 -4.71
C VAL A 17 -6.81 -4.60 -4.31
N ILE A 18 -6.31 -4.09 -3.19
CA ILE A 18 -6.59 -2.74 -2.71
C ILE A 18 -5.27 -1.98 -2.58
N PHE A 19 -5.29 -0.72 -3.02
CA PHE A 19 -4.20 0.24 -2.85
C PHE A 19 -4.67 1.36 -1.94
N ILE A 20 -3.87 1.70 -0.94
CA ILE A 20 -4.21 2.74 0.03
C ILE A 20 -3.04 3.71 0.15
N SER A 21 -3.24 4.94 -0.31
CA SER A 21 -2.29 6.04 -0.09
C SER A 21 -2.37 6.54 1.35
N ILE A 22 -1.21 6.73 1.97
CA ILE A 22 -1.07 7.21 3.35
C ILE A 22 0.26 7.97 3.52
N ASP A 23 0.25 8.99 4.35
CA ASP A 23 1.46 9.70 4.77
C ASP A 23 2.18 8.94 5.91
N ASP A 24 3.36 9.42 6.31
CA ASP A 24 4.16 8.80 7.37
C ASP A 24 3.48 8.78 8.76
N ASN A 25 2.52 9.68 9.00
CA ASN A 25 1.94 9.87 10.33
C ASN A 25 1.18 8.64 10.83
N GLU A 26 0.47 7.96 9.93
CA GLU A 26 -0.41 6.83 10.27
C GLU A 26 -0.08 5.56 9.44
N GLN A 27 1.02 5.57 8.68
CA GLN A 27 1.41 4.44 7.83
C GLN A 27 1.55 3.14 8.63
N ALA A 28 2.20 3.17 9.79
CA ALA A 28 2.46 1.97 10.59
C ALA A 28 1.17 1.42 11.22
N GLN A 29 0.33 2.31 11.76
CA GLN A 29 -0.95 1.98 12.35
C GLN A 29 -1.90 1.41 11.29
N LEU A 30 -1.93 2.01 10.11
CA LEU A 30 -2.73 1.52 8.99
C LEU A 30 -2.23 0.15 8.50
N LYS A 31 -0.92 -0.07 8.44
CA LYS A 31 -0.32 -1.36 8.10
C LYS A 31 -0.79 -2.46 9.06
N ILE A 32 -0.69 -2.23 10.38
CA ILE A 32 -1.15 -3.17 11.40
C ILE A 32 -2.65 -3.45 11.26
N LEU A 33 -3.45 -2.40 11.01
CA LEU A 33 -4.89 -2.53 10.82
C LEU A 33 -5.24 -3.36 9.58
N CYS A 34 -4.50 -3.15 8.48
CA CYS A 34 -4.67 -3.94 7.27
C CYS A 34 -4.21 -5.39 7.47
N ASP A 35 -3.16 -5.64 8.26
CA ASP A 35 -2.74 -7.00 8.61
C ASP A 35 -3.84 -7.74 9.40
N GLU A 36 -4.53 -7.06 10.32
CA GLU A 36 -5.66 -7.65 11.04
C GLU A 36 -6.86 -7.94 10.11
N VAL A 37 -7.17 -7.02 9.19
CA VAL A 37 -8.35 -7.15 8.31
C VAL A 37 -8.12 -8.11 7.16
N PHE A 38 -6.98 -8.02 6.48
CA PHE A 38 -6.66 -8.77 5.25
C PHE A 38 -5.76 -9.98 5.51
N GLY A 39 -5.08 -10.09 6.65
CA GLY A 39 -4.04 -11.08 6.89
C GLY A 39 -2.67 -10.57 6.44
N GLU A 40 -1.66 -10.74 7.29
CA GLU A 40 -0.27 -10.31 7.02
C GLU A 40 0.30 -11.01 5.76
N GLU A 41 -0.08 -12.27 5.54
CA GLU A 41 0.33 -13.06 4.38
C GLU A 41 -0.19 -12.50 3.05
N ASN A 42 -1.24 -11.67 3.09
CA ASN A 42 -1.85 -11.08 1.92
C ASN A 42 -1.27 -9.70 1.56
N PHE A 43 -0.27 -9.22 2.31
CA PHE A 43 0.46 -7.97 2.05
C PHE A 43 1.37 -8.06 0.81
N VAL A 44 0.97 -7.41 -0.29
CA VAL A 44 1.70 -7.47 -1.56
C VAL A 44 3.00 -6.66 -1.50
N GLY A 45 2.93 -5.44 -0.97
CA GLY A 45 4.07 -4.53 -0.87
C GLY A 45 3.67 -3.09 -0.54
N SER A 46 4.66 -2.26 -0.27
CA SER A 46 4.50 -0.81 -0.12
C SER A 46 5.23 -0.12 -1.26
N PHE A 47 4.53 0.72 -2.00
CA PHE A 47 5.12 1.58 -3.01
C PHE A 47 5.45 2.93 -2.38
N ILE A 48 6.56 3.52 -2.79
CA ILE A 48 6.97 4.86 -2.37
C ILE A 48 6.59 5.81 -3.49
N TRP A 49 5.71 6.76 -3.19
CA TRP A 49 5.33 7.81 -4.12
C TRP A 49 6.06 9.08 -3.75
N ASN A 50 6.99 9.51 -4.61
CA ASN A 50 7.65 10.80 -4.45
C ASN A 50 6.69 11.91 -4.91
N ASN A 51 6.19 12.70 -3.96
CA ASN A 51 5.22 13.77 -4.20
C ASN A 51 5.87 15.15 -4.43
N LYS A 52 7.17 15.30 -4.16
CA LYS A 52 7.89 16.58 -4.24
C LYS A 52 9.26 16.43 -4.89
N TYR A 53 9.47 17.18 -5.97
CA TYR A 53 10.76 17.22 -6.67
C TYR A 53 11.79 18.16 -6.02
N THR A 54 11.34 19.17 -5.28
CA THR A 54 12.21 20.16 -4.63
C THR A 54 12.34 19.88 -3.14
N VAL A 55 13.55 20.01 -2.61
CA VAL A 55 13.83 19.90 -1.17
C VAL A 55 13.35 21.18 -0.50
N SER A 56 12.45 21.06 0.47
CA SER A 56 12.12 22.18 1.37
C SER A 56 13.16 22.18 2.49
N ASN A 57 13.68 23.36 2.81
CA ASN A 57 14.65 23.54 3.90
C ASN A 57 13.98 24.14 5.15
N ASP A 58 12.67 23.92 5.29
CA ASP A 58 11.85 24.51 6.35
C ASP A 58 11.75 23.61 7.61
N THR A 59 12.32 22.41 7.56
CA THR A 59 12.28 21.38 8.62
C THR A 59 13.60 20.60 8.73
N ASP A 60 13.77 19.83 9.83
CA ASP A 60 14.97 18.98 10.06
C ASP A 60 15.21 17.98 8.92
N ILE A 61 14.12 17.40 8.38
CA ILE A 61 14.12 16.53 7.21
C ILE A 61 12.99 16.98 6.30
N SER A 62 13.29 17.11 5.00
CA SER A 62 12.28 17.36 3.98
C SER A 62 11.51 16.07 3.68
N TYR A 63 10.27 15.97 4.16
CA TYR A 63 9.37 14.89 3.76
C TYR A 63 8.96 15.07 2.29
N GLN A 64 9.37 14.13 1.44
CA GLN A 64 9.17 14.16 -0.02
C GLN A 64 8.50 12.89 -0.56
N HIS A 65 8.04 12.00 0.31
CA HIS A 65 7.39 10.79 -0.13
C HIS A 65 6.16 10.47 0.71
N GLU A 66 5.30 9.67 0.09
CA GLU A 66 4.15 9.04 0.70
C GLU A 66 4.21 7.54 0.43
N HIS A 67 3.44 6.78 1.20
CA HIS A 67 3.34 5.34 1.08
C HIS A 67 2.04 4.96 0.38
N ILE A 68 2.11 3.97 -0.51
CA ILE A 68 0.93 3.31 -1.05
C ILE A 68 1.01 1.85 -0.65
N LEU A 69 0.19 1.45 0.32
CA LEU A 69 0.09 0.07 0.78
C LEU A 69 -0.74 -0.75 -0.20
N CYS A 70 -0.27 -1.94 -0.55
CA CYS A 70 -0.98 -2.87 -1.41
C CYS A 70 -1.25 -4.19 -0.70
N TYR A 71 -2.52 -4.58 -0.67
CA TYR A 71 -3.00 -5.85 -0.13
C TYR A 71 -3.84 -6.58 -1.17
N SER A 72 -3.71 -7.90 -1.19
CA SER A 72 -4.60 -8.78 -1.94
C SER A 72 -5.69 -9.34 -1.03
N LYS A 73 -6.82 -9.82 -1.58
CA LYS A 73 -7.77 -10.60 -0.77
C LYS A 73 -7.29 -12.02 -0.53
N SER A 74 -6.60 -12.62 -1.50
CA SER A 74 -5.97 -13.93 -1.38
C SER A 74 -4.66 -13.98 -2.16
N ARG A 75 -3.55 -14.14 -1.45
CA ARG A 75 -2.20 -14.23 -2.04
C ARG A 75 -2.03 -15.46 -2.93
N THR A 76 -2.81 -16.51 -2.70
CA THR A 76 -2.76 -17.76 -3.47
C THR A 76 -3.35 -17.62 -4.88
N ILE A 77 -4.35 -16.75 -5.04
CA ILE A 77 -5.08 -16.57 -6.30
C ILE A 77 -4.56 -15.34 -7.06
N PHE A 78 -4.09 -14.34 -6.32
CA PHE A 78 -3.52 -13.13 -6.89
C PHE A 78 -2.34 -13.41 -7.82
N SER A 79 -2.35 -12.79 -9.00
CA SER A 79 -1.24 -12.80 -9.94
C SER A 79 -1.01 -11.42 -10.55
N LEU A 80 0.26 -11.05 -10.71
CA LEU A 80 0.68 -9.84 -11.42
C LEU A 80 1.33 -10.25 -12.73
N ASN A 81 0.99 -9.53 -13.79
CA ASN A 81 1.70 -9.66 -15.05
C ASN A 81 3.12 -9.12 -14.89
N LEU A 82 4.10 -9.87 -15.40
CA LEU A 82 5.48 -9.43 -15.43
C LEU A 82 5.63 -8.36 -16.51
N LEU A 83 6.36 -7.30 -16.18
CA LEU A 83 6.74 -6.29 -17.16
C LEU A 83 7.85 -6.83 -18.06
N GLU A 84 7.88 -6.37 -19.31
CA GLU A 84 8.99 -6.65 -20.21
C GLU A 84 10.29 -6.10 -19.62
N ARG A 85 11.35 -6.88 -19.74
CA ARG A 85 12.67 -6.46 -19.25
C ARG A 85 13.18 -5.36 -20.16
N THR A 86 13.56 -4.21 -19.61
CA THR A 86 14.30 -3.20 -20.36
C THR A 86 15.64 -3.79 -20.80
N GLU A 87 15.96 -3.69 -22.08
CA GLU A 87 17.29 -4.04 -22.60
C GLU A 87 18.36 -3.18 -21.90
N LYS A 88 19.50 -3.79 -21.60
CA LYS A 88 20.59 -3.15 -20.83
C LYS A 88 21.34 -2.10 -21.64
#